data_AF-A0A0B8QE75-F1
#
_entry.id   AF-A0A0B8QE75-F1
#
_cell.length_a   1.000
_cell.length_b   1.000
_cell.length_c   1.000
_cell.angle_alpha   90.00
_cell.angle_beta   90.00
_cell.angle_gamma   90.00
#
_symmetry.space_group_name_H-M   'P 1'
#
loop_
_entity.id
_entity.type
_entity.pdbx_description
1 polymer ?
#
loop_
_entity_poly.entity_id
_entity_poly.type
_entity_poly.pdbx_seq_one_letter_code
_entity_poly.pdbx_strand_id
1 'polypeptide(L)'
;MHSFATALEQAGHQTLHLTLDDTKGFTLIELILHICAQKQIQVFEYQQADEHRLLEQMGRLELELNKVGVGTHRASSEHFLVGFEEISDYFNPDKKQRMETFYRKMRKRYHILLDDEGEPEGGKWNYDTDNRQKLSKGAIDELPKPLLFSNDVTDINQRIARHQIHSIGQGNDTLLWPVNREQSLQLLDFFVATA
;
A
#
# COMPACT_ATOMS: atom_id res chain seq x y z
N MET A 1 -7.69 -7.57 -4.49
CA MET A 1 -8.09 -8.35 -3.29
C MET A 1 -8.32 -9.83 -3.55
N HIS A 2 -9.08 -10.23 -4.58
CA HIS A 2 -9.38 -11.64 -4.84
C HIS A 2 -8.13 -12.55 -4.87
N SER A 3 -7.12 -12.22 -5.68
CA SER A 3 -5.88 -13.02 -5.76
C SER A 3 -5.12 -13.11 -4.44
N PHE A 4 -5.22 -12.08 -3.59
CA PHE A 4 -4.60 -12.09 -2.27
C PHE A 4 -5.37 -13.02 -1.30
N ALA A 5 -6.70 -13.01 -1.34
CA ALA A 5 -7.50 -13.96 -0.58
C ALA A 5 -7.20 -15.41 -0.97
N THR A 6 -7.12 -15.70 -2.28
CA THR A 6 -6.72 -17.03 -2.77
C THR A 6 -5.32 -17.42 -2.29
N ALA A 7 -4.37 -16.49 -2.29
CA ALA A 7 -3.02 -16.76 -1.78
C ALA A 7 -3.02 -17.08 -0.27
N LEU A 8 -3.85 -16.43 0.53
CA LEU A 8 -4.01 -16.73 1.96
C LEU A 8 -4.63 -18.12 2.18
N GLU A 9 -5.66 -18.48 1.41
CA GLU A 9 -6.26 -19.83 1.43
C GLU A 9 -5.24 -20.91 1.07
N GLN A 10 -4.43 -20.67 0.03
CA GLN A 10 -3.36 -21.57 -0.39
C GLN A 10 -2.25 -21.71 0.67
N ALA A 11 -2.01 -20.65 1.44
CA ALA A 11 -1.11 -20.67 2.59
C ALA A 11 -1.71 -21.35 3.84
N GLY A 12 -2.96 -21.84 3.76
CA GLY A 12 -3.62 -22.59 4.82
C GLY A 12 -4.47 -21.74 5.77
N HIS A 13 -4.67 -20.46 5.49
CA HIS A 13 -5.54 -19.60 6.30
C HIS A 13 -7.01 -19.83 5.98
N GLN A 14 -7.86 -19.81 7.01
CA GLN A 14 -9.30 -19.68 6.83
C GLN A 14 -9.63 -18.25 6.41
N THR A 15 -10.06 -18.09 5.17
CA THR A 15 -10.27 -16.76 4.56
C THR A 15 -11.75 -16.54 4.27
N LEU A 16 -12.28 -15.41 4.75
CA LEU A 16 -13.61 -14.91 4.37
C LEU A 16 -13.42 -13.71 3.44
N HIS A 17 -13.49 -13.94 2.13
CA HIS A 17 -13.40 -12.87 1.14
C HIS A 17 -14.80 -12.39 0.74
N LEU A 18 -15.13 -11.16 1.13
CA LEU A 18 -16.41 -10.52 0.84
C LEU A 18 -16.25 -9.50 -0.30
N THR A 19 -17.15 -9.56 -1.27
CA THR A 19 -17.20 -8.65 -2.41
C THR A 19 -18.20 -7.52 -2.16
N LEU A 20 -18.30 -6.57 -3.10
CA LEU A 20 -19.33 -5.52 -3.06
C LEU A 20 -20.76 -6.10 -2.99
N ASP A 21 -20.99 -7.30 -3.55
CA ASP A 21 -22.31 -7.93 -3.46
C ASP A 21 -22.66 -8.36 -2.05
N ASP A 22 -21.67 -8.86 -1.33
CA ASP A 22 -21.82 -9.44 0.00
C ASP A 22 -21.91 -8.36 1.07
N THR A 23 -21.25 -7.22 0.83
CA THR A 23 -21.18 -6.11 1.79
C THR A 23 -22.18 -4.99 1.53
N LYS A 24 -22.98 -5.09 0.46
CA LYS A 24 -24.00 -4.10 0.15
C LYS A 24 -24.95 -3.90 1.33
N GLY A 25 -25.17 -2.64 1.71
CA GLY A 25 -26.07 -2.28 2.81
C GLY A 25 -25.43 -2.27 4.20
N PHE A 26 -24.14 -2.63 4.32
CA PHE A 26 -23.38 -2.41 5.56
C PHE A 26 -22.43 -1.23 5.42
N THR A 27 -22.28 -0.45 6.49
CA THR A 27 -21.03 0.29 6.70
C THR A 27 -19.92 -0.65 7.16
N LEU A 28 -18.66 -0.22 7.06
CA LEU A 28 -17.52 -1.01 7.55
C LEU A 28 -17.69 -1.45 9.01
N ILE A 29 -18.14 -0.54 9.88
CA ILE A 29 -18.31 -0.82 11.31
C ILE A 29 -19.39 -1.88 11.53
N GLU A 30 -20.55 -1.71 10.91
CA GLU A 30 -21.66 -2.66 11.03
C GLU A 30 -21.28 -4.04 10.48
N LEU A 31 -20.55 -4.10 9.36
CA LEU A 31 -20.11 -5.35 8.77
C LEU A 31 -19.19 -6.13 9.72
N ILE A 32 -18.18 -5.47 10.29
CA ILE A 32 -17.24 -6.14 11.19
C ILE A 32 -17.94 -6.59 12.48
N LEU A 33 -18.79 -5.74 13.09
CA LEU A 33 -19.60 -6.13 14.25
C LEU A 33 -20.50 -7.33 13.95
N HIS A 34 -21.15 -7.33 12.78
CA HIS A 34 -22.01 -8.42 12.33
C HIS A 34 -21.23 -9.74 12.22
N ILE A 35 -20.06 -9.72 11.57
CA ILE A 35 -19.20 -10.90 11.42
C ILE A 35 -18.70 -11.37 12.79
N CYS A 36 -18.22 -10.46 13.64
CA CYS A 36 -17.75 -10.78 14.98
C CYS A 36 -18.83 -11.50 15.81
N ALA A 37 -20.07 -10.99 15.78
CA ALA A 37 -21.20 -11.62 16.47
C ALA A 37 -21.54 -13.00 15.88
N GLN A 38 -21.67 -13.10 14.55
CA GLN A 38 -22.02 -14.35 13.87
C GLN A 38 -20.98 -15.46 14.06
N LYS A 39 -19.70 -15.10 14.11
CA LYS A 39 -18.57 -16.05 14.23
C LYS A 39 -18.06 -16.18 15.66
N GLN A 40 -18.68 -15.49 16.63
CA GLN A 40 -18.27 -15.47 18.04
C GLN A 40 -16.80 -15.09 18.24
N ILE A 41 -16.31 -14.13 17.45
CA ILE A 41 -14.93 -13.64 17.50
C ILE A 41 -14.66 -13.03 18.88
N GLN A 42 -13.53 -13.38 19.49
CA GLN A 42 -13.10 -12.84 20.78
C GLN A 42 -12.08 -11.71 20.63
N VAL A 43 -11.30 -11.73 19.55
CA VAL A 43 -10.25 -10.75 19.27
C VAL A 43 -10.33 -10.35 17.80
N PHE A 44 -10.36 -9.05 17.54
CA PHE A 44 -10.27 -8.46 16.21
C PHE A 44 -8.91 -7.76 16.06
N GLU A 45 -8.12 -8.20 15.09
CA GLU A 45 -6.81 -7.62 14.81
C GLU A 45 -6.78 -6.97 13.43
N TYR A 46 -6.11 -5.82 13.32
CA TYR A 46 -6.01 -5.11 12.06
C TYR A 46 -4.70 -4.32 11.94
N GLN A 47 -4.25 -4.08 10.71
CA GLN A 47 -3.12 -3.20 10.43
C GLN A 47 -3.57 -1.73 10.52
N GLN A 48 -2.73 -0.89 11.12
CA GLN A 48 -2.96 0.54 11.21
C GLN A 48 -3.21 1.15 9.83
N ALA A 49 -4.25 2.00 9.75
CA ALA A 49 -4.65 2.64 8.50
C ALA A 49 -3.78 3.86 8.19
N ASP A 50 -3.42 4.02 6.91
CA ASP A 50 -2.56 5.10 6.41
C ASP A 50 -3.35 6.34 5.91
N GLU A 51 -4.68 6.25 5.85
CA GLU A 51 -5.58 7.36 5.54
C GLU A 51 -6.26 7.86 6.82
N HIS A 52 -6.17 9.16 7.11
CA HIS A 52 -6.70 9.75 8.35
C HIS A 52 -8.19 9.42 8.60
N ARG A 53 -9.03 9.51 7.56
CA ARG A 53 -10.46 9.18 7.66
C ARG A 53 -10.68 7.74 8.09
N LEU A 54 -9.91 6.79 7.53
CA LEU A 54 -10.02 5.38 7.89
C LEU A 54 -9.41 5.12 9.28
N LEU A 55 -8.32 5.79 9.65
CA LEU A 55 -7.73 5.72 10.99
C LEU A 55 -8.75 6.11 12.07
N GLU A 56 -9.46 7.23 11.88
CA GLU A 56 -10.54 7.64 12.79
C GLU A 56 -11.70 6.63 12.81
N GLN A 57 -12.09 6.11 11.65
CA GLN A 57 -13.15 5.13 11.54
C GLN A 57 -12.81 3.82 12.26
N MET A 58 -11.56 3.36 12.16
CA MET A 58 -11.07 2.17 12.86
C MET A 58 -11.01 2.41 14.38
N GLY A 59 -10.60 3.60 14.83
CA GLY A 59 -10.66 3.95 16.26
C GLY A 59 -12.09 3.94 16.82
N ARG A 60 -13.09 4.35 16.04
CA ARG A 60 -14.51 4.20 16.42
C ARG A 60 -14.93 2.73 16.45
N LEU A 61 -14.49 1.92 15.49
CA LEU A 61 -14.74 0.48 15.46
C LEU A 61 -14.19 -0.21 16.72
N GLU A 62 -12.96 0.13 17.15
CA GLU A 62 -12.37 -0.40 18.39
C GLU A 62 -13.28 -0.12 19.60
N LEU A 63 -13.81 1.10 19.72
CA LEU A 63 -14.73 1.45 20.80
C LEU A 63 -16.03 0.62 20.75
N GLU A 64 -16.61 0.40 19.56
CA GLU A 64 -17.83 -0.39 19.43
C GLU A 64 -17.60 -1.89 19.70
N LEU A 65 -16.48 -2.46 19.27
CA LEU A 65 -16.12 -3.85 19.52
C LEU A 65 -15.89 -4.12 21.02
N ASN A 66 -15.20 -3.20 21.70
CA ASN A 66 -14.97 -3.32 23.14
C ASN A 66 -16.28 -3.30 23.95
N LYS A 67 -17.31 -2.55 23.52
CA LYS A 67 -18.63 -2.55 24.17
C LYS A 67 -19.33 -3.91 24.12
N VAL A 68 -19.06 -4.70 23.09
CA VAL A 68 -19.64 -6.04 22.91
C VAL A 68 -18.69 -7.16 23.36
N GLY A 69 -17.60 -6.81 24.06
CA GLY A 69 -16.67 -7.77 24.66
C GLY A 69 -15.65 -8.37 23.69
N VAL A 70 -15.48 -7.79 22.50
CA VAL A 70 -14.45 -8.22 21.54
C VAL A 70 -13.19 -7.38 21.76
N GLY A 71 -12.10 -8.02 22.15
CA GLY A 71 -10.81 -7.34 22.29
C GLY A 71 -10.27 -6.86 20.94
N THR A 72 -9.54 -5.76 20.93
CA THR A 72 -8.95 -5.21 19.70
C THR A 72 -7.45 -5.06 19.80
N HIS A 73 -6.74 -5.42 18.73
CA HIS A 73 -5.31 -5.18 18.61
C HIS A 73 -4.98 -4.54 17.26
N ARG A 74 -4.26 -3.42 17.32
CA ARG A 74 -3.78 -2.70 16.15
C ARG A 74 -2.30 -3.00 15.95
N ALA A 75 -1.96 -3.60 14.82
CA ALA A 75 -0.59 -3.83 14.41
C ALA A 75 -0.07 -2.67 13.55
N SER A 76 1.21 -2.33 13.67
CA SER A 76 1.88 -1.43 12.73
C SER A 76 1.92 -2.04 11.32
N SER A 77 2.17 -1.21 10.31
CA SER A 77 2.37 -1.64 8.92
C SER A 77 3.85 -1.53 8.54
N GLU A 78 4.32 -2.48 7.74
CA GLU A 78 5.65 -2.44 7.11
C GLU A 78 5.62 -1.61 5.80
N HIS A 79 4.67 -0.66 5.69
CA HIS A 79 4.52 0.19 4.50
C HIS A 79 5.56 1.31 4.46
N PHE A 80 6.11 1.71 5.61
CA PHE A 80 7.01 2.85 5.75
C PHE A 80 8.30 2.47 6.45
N LEU A 81 9.41 3.09 6.03
CA LEU A 81 10.72 2.99 6.69
C LEU A 81 10.77 3.69 8.05
N VAL A 82 9.79 4.51 8.39
CA VAL A 82 9.69 5.17 9.70
C VAL A 82 8.31 4.85 10.22
N GLY A 83 8.25 4.16 11.36
CA GLY A 83 6.99 3.84 12.03
C GLY A 83 6.25 5.10 12.45
N PHE A 84 4.94 4.99 12.62
CA PHE A 84 4.09 6.13 12.95
C PHE A 84 4.51 6.77 14.28
N GLU A 85 4.89 5.95 15.26
CA GLU A 85 5.33 6.35 16.60
C GLU A 85 6.69 7.08 16.57
N GLU A 86 7.49 6.85 15.53
CA GLU A 86 8.82 7.45 15.38
C GLU A 86 8.79 8.81 14.68
N ILE A 87 7.65 9.22 14.11
CA ILE A 87 7.54 10.47 13.33
C ILE A 87 8.04 11.68 14.12
N SER A 88 7.72 11.77 15.41
CA SER A 88 8.13 12.89 16.28
C SER A 88 9.65 12.98 16.48
N ASP A 89 10.37 11.88 16.31
CA ASP A 89 11.84 11.86 16.46
C ASP A 89 12.54 12.51 15.26
N TYR A 90 11.86 12.52 14.11
CA TYR A 90 12.38 13.11 12.87
C TYR A 90 11.85 14.52 12.61
N PHE A 91 10.60 14.77 12.97
CA PHE A 91 9.90 15.99 12.61
C PHE A 91 9.42 16.73 13.85
N ASN A 92 10.00 17.90 14.08
CA ASN A 92 9.53 18.84 15.08
C ASN A 92 8.61 19.87 14.38
N PRO A 93 7.34 20.01 14.79
CA PRO A 93 6.38 20.89 14.12
C PRO A 93 6.74 22.38 14.20
N ASP A 94 7.51 22.78 15.22
CA ASP A 94 7.92 24.17 15.45
C ASP A 94 9.18 24.57 14.68
N LYS A 95 9.79 23.63 13.96
CA LYS A 95 11.04 23.84 13.21
C LYS A 95 10.84 23.61 11.73
N LYS A 96 11.53 24.40 10.91
CA LYS A 96 11.56 24.20 9.45
C LYS A 96 12.18 22.85 9.13
N GLN A 97 11.40 21.97 8.52
CA GLN A 97 11.84 20.67 8.06
C GLN A 97 12.32 20.72 6.61
N ARG A 98 13.35 19.94 6.27
CA ARG A 98 13.85 19.78 4.90
C ARG A 98 13.99 18.29 4.59
N MET A 99 13.48 17.87 3.44
CA MET A 99 13.57 16.47 2.99
C MET A 99 15.02 15.99 2.97
N GLU A 100 15.96 16.80 2.48
CA GLU A 100 17.38 16.45 2.41
C GLU A 100 17.96 15.99 3.77
N THR A 101 17.66 16.71 4.85
CA THR A 101 18.14 16.37 6.20
C THR A 101 17.58 15.02 6.65
N PHE A 102 16.28 14.79 6.40
CA PHE A 102 15.61 13.53 6.73
C PHE A 102 16.17 12.37 5.89
N TYR A 103 16.34 12.56 4.58
CA TYR A 103 16.90 11.58 3.66
C TYR A 103 18.32 11.13 4.05
N ARG A 104 19.20 12.07 4.45
CA ARG A 104 20.53 11.72 4.96
C ARG A 104 20.46 10.85 6.22
N LYS A 105 19.54 11.15 7.15
CA LYS A 105 19.29 10.31 8.33
C LYS A 105 18.83 8.91 7.94
N MET A 106 17.93 8.79 6.96
CA MET A 106 17.44 7.49 6.47
C MET A 106 18.54 6.66 5.81
N ARG A 107 19.38 7.26 4.96
CA ARG A 107 20.54 6.57 4.40
C ARG A 107 21.49 6.05 5.47
N LYS A 108 21.76 6.85 6.51
CA LYS A 108 22.58 6.43 7.65
C LYS A 108 21.93 5.31 8.45
N ARG A 109 20.63 5.42 8.76
CA ARG A 109 19.87 4.41 9.50
C ARG A 109 19.89 3.04 8.79
N TYR A 110 19.70 3.04 7.48
CA TYR A 110 19.57 1.82 6.69
C TYR A 110 20.85 1.40 5.95
N HIS A 111 21.95 2.14 6.16
CA HIS A 111 23.23 1.93 5.47
C HIS A 111 23.06 1.79 3.94
N ILE A 112 22.33 2.73 3.33
CA ILE A 112 22.02 2.72 1.89
C ILE A 112 23.01 3.64 1.15
N LEU A 113 23.79 3.03 0.25
CA LEU A 113 24.82 3.68 -0.57
C LEU A 113 25.88 4.41 0.28
N LEU A 114 26.24 3.87 1.45
CA LEU A 114 27.29 4.44 2.29
C LEU A 114 28.53 3.56 2.22
N ASP A 115 29.71 4.18 2.30
CA ASP A 115 30.95 3.44 2.50
C ASP A 115 31.07 2.92 3.94
N ASP A 116 32.14 2.16 4.21
CA ASP A 116 32.43 1.57 5.51
C ASP A 116 32.65 2.64 6.59
N GLU A 117 33.04 3.85 6.20
CA GLU A 117 33.20 5.02 7.08
C GLU A 117 31.88 5.75 7.37
N GLY A 118 30.79 5.39 6.70
CA GLY A 118 29.46 5.99 6.85
C GLY A 118 29.27 7.31 6.08
N GLU A 119 30.16 7.60 5.14
CA GLU A 119 30.09 8.69 4.17
C GLU A 119 29.38 8.23 2.89
N PRO A 120 28.83 9.16 2.08
CA PRO A 120 28.06 8.78 0.90
C PRO A 120 28.98 8.23 -0.19
N GLU A 121 28.64 7.06 -0.72
CA GLU A 121 29.29 6.55 -1.93
C GLU A 121 29.26 7.60 -3.06
N GLY A 122 30.40 7.79 -3.72
CA GLY A 122 30.59 8.83 -4.74
C GLY A 122 30.82 10.25 -4.19
N GLY A 123 30.88 10.42 -2.87
CA GLY A 123 31.26 11.68 -2.19
C GLY A 123 30.17 12.75 -2.16
N LYS A 124 28.96 12.46 -2.68
CA LYS A 124 27.81 13.37 -2.65
C LYS A 124 26.58 12.69 -2.09
N TRP A 125 25.83 13.42 -1.28
CA TRP A 125 24.56 12.94 -0.75
C TRP A 125 23.46 12.86 -1.82
N ASN A 126 23.53 13.72 -2.84
CA ASN A 126 22.49 13.86 -3.85
C ASN A 126 23.09 14.22 -5.23
N TYR A 127 22.52 13.63 -6.29
CA TYR A 127 22.86 13.86 -7.71
C TYR A 127 21.67 14.44 -8.52
N ASP A 128 20.62 14.94 -7.85
CA ASP A 128 19.39 15.45 -8.46
C ASP A 128 19.63 16.54 -9.51
N THR A 129 20.66 17.39 -9.34
CA THR A 129 21.00 18.42 -10.32
C THR A 129 21.40 17.84 -11.67
N ASP A 130 22.01 16.66 -11.65
CA ASP A 130 22.57 16.01 -12.84
C ASP A 130 21.45 15.32 -13.66
N ASN A 131 20.33 15.00 -13.00
CA ASN A 131 19.17 14.28 -13.55
C ASN A 131 18.09 15.20 -14.16
N ARG A 132 18.42 16.47 -14.48
CA ARG A 132 17.47 17.48 -15.00
C ARG A 132 17.64 17.81 -16.49
N GLN A 133 18.51 17.10 -17.19
CA GLN A 133 18.73 17.30 -18.62
C GLN A 133 17.46 16.93 -19.41
N LYS A 134 17.19 17.66 -20.50
CA LYS A 134 16.09 17.32 -21.40
C LYS A 134 16.45 16.04 -22.16
N LEU A 135 15.45 15.19 -22.38
CA LEU A 135 15.59 14.06 -23.30
C LEU A 135 15.94 14.57 -24.71
N SER A 136 16.86 13.89 -25.38
CA SER A 136 17.22 14.19 -26.77
C SER A 136 16.07 13.81 -27.71
N LYS A 137 16.07 14.40 -28.91
CA LYS A 137 15.09 14.06 -29.94
C LYS A 137 15.30 12.61 -30.37
N GLY A 138 14.28 11.76 -30.20
CA GLY A 138 14.34 10.33 -30.52
C GLY A 138 14.64 9.42 -29.31
N ALA A 139 15.06 9.96 -28.17
CA ALA A 139 15.38 9.15 -26.97
C ALA A 139 14.21 8.26 -26.50
N ILE A 140 12.97 8.74 -26.67
CA ILE A 140 11.77 7.97 -26.28
C ILE A 140 11.62 6.70 -27.12
N ASP A 141 12.02 6.73 -28.40
CA ASP A 141 11.90 5.59 -29.30
C ASP A 141 12.95 4.50 -28.97
N GLU A 142 14.03 4.89 -28.28
CA GLU A 142 15.09 3.99 -27.80
C GLU A 142 14.76 3.37 -26.42
N LEU A 143 13.76 3.90 -25.70
CA LEU A 143 13.39 3.38 -24.40
C LEU A 143 12.82 1.95 -24.52
N PRO A 144 13.13 1.07 -23.57
CA PRO A 144 12.49 -0.23 -23.51
C PRO A 144 10.98 -0.05 -23.38
N LYS A 145 10.22 -0.87 -24.11
CA LYS A 145 8.76 -0.93 -23.91
C LYS A 145 8.47 -1.36 -22.48
N PRO A 146 7.50 -0.75 -21.79
CA PRO A 146 7.18 -1.14 -20.42
C PRO A 146 6.71 -2.60 -20.37
N LEU A 147 7.05 -3.30 -19.30
CA LEU A 147 6.41 -4.57 -18.99
C LEU A 147 4.94 -4.32 -18.61
N LEU A 148 4.03 -4.88 -19.39
CA LEU A 148 2.59 -4.77 -19.19
C LEU A 148 1.97 -6.15 -18.97
N PHE A 149 0.92 -6.19 -18.17
CA PHE A 149 0.14 -7.39 -17.90
C PHE A 149 -1.17 -7.39 -18.71
N SER A 150 -1.90 -8.50 -18.68
CA SER A 150 -3.22 -8.61 -19.31
C SER A 150 -4.16 -9.35 -18.37
N ASN A 151 -4.42 -8.74 -17.22
CA ASN A 151 -5.27 -9.32 -16.18
C ASN A 151 -6.74 -9.11 -16.54
N ASP A 152 -7.51 -10.19 -16.67
CA ASP A 152 -8.96 -10.11 -16.89
C ASP A 152 -9.66 -9.48 -15.67
N VAL A 153 -10.42 -8.41 -15.93
CA VAL A 153 -11.19 -7.68 -14.92
C VAL A 153 -12.67 -7.53 -15.29
N THR A 154 -13.16 -8.30 -16.26
CA THR A 154 -14.56 -8.22 -16.73
C THR A 154 -15.57 -8.39 -15.58
N ASP A 155 -15.39 -9.38 -14.71
CA ASP A 155 -16.29 -9.58 -13.55
C ASP A 155 -16.29 -8.38 -12.60
N ILE A 156 -15.13 -7.74 -12.40
CA ILE A 156 -15.01 -6.55 -11.55
C ILE A 156 -15.74 -5.37 -12.19
N ASN A 157 -15.60 -5.17 -13.49
CA ASN A 157 -16.32 -4.13 -14.24
C ASN A 157 -17.84 -4.34 -14.16
N GLN A 158 -18.31 -5.58 -14.35
CA GLN A 158 -19.72 -5.93 -14.22
C GLN A 158 -20.22 -5.68 -12.79
N ARG A 159 -19.39 -5.96 -11.77
CA ARG A 159 -19.70 -5.67 -10.36
C ARG A 159 -19.83 -4.17 -10.10
N ILE A 160 -18.87 -3.38 -10.55
CA ILE A 160 -18.92 -1.92 -10.43
C ILE A 160 -20.19 -1.36 -11.09
N ALA A 161 -20.53 -1.85 -12.28
CA ALA A 161 -21.73 -1.44 -13.02
C ALA A 161 -23.03 -1.79 -12.30
N ARG A 162 -23.20 -3.02 -11.80
CA ARG A 162 -24.42 -3.44 -11.06
C ARG A 162 -24.61 -2.67 -9.74
N HIS A 163 -23.52 -2.24 -9.11
CA HIS A 163 -23.55 -1.40 -7.91
C HIS A 163 -23.62 0.10 -8.20
N GLN A 164 -23.69 0.49 -9.48
CA GLN A 164 -23.83 1.89 -9.91
C GLN A 164 -22.74 2.81 -9.31
N ILE A 165 -21.52 2.30 -9.17
CA ILE A 165 -20.41 3.07 -8.59
C ILE A 165 -19.92 4.09 -9.61
N HIS A 166 -20.11 5.38 -9.30
CA HIS A 166 -19.60 6.47 -10.12
C HIS A 166 -18.09 6.58 -10.01
N SER A 167 -17.41 6.67 -11.15
CA SER A 167 -15.96 6.82 -11.24
C SER A 167 -15.57 7.78 -12.37
N ILE A 168 -14.34 8.27 -12.31
CA ILE A 168 -13.73 9.05 -13.39
C ILE A 168 -12.92 8.13 -14.31
N GLY A 169 -12.93 8.42 -15.62
CA GLY A 169 -12.24 7.63 -16.63
C GLY A 169 -13.09 6.51 -17.25
N GLN A 170 -12.46 5.72 -18.12
CA GLN A 170 -13.06 4.57 -18.78
C GLN A 170 -12.18 3.34 -18.54
N GLY A 171 -12.78 2.25 -18.08
CA GLY A 171 -12.10 0.97 -17.89
C GLY A 171 -12.10 0.13 -19.15
N ASN A 172 -11.16 -0.82 -19.22
CA ASN A 172 -11.16 -1.92 -20.18
C ASN A 172 -11.37 -3.23 -19.43
N ASP A 173 -11.65 -4.30 -20.16
CA ASP A 173 -11.76 -5.66 -19.61
C ASP A 173 -10.40 -6.31 -19.27
N THR A 174 -9.30 -5.64 -19.63
CA THR A 174 -7.95 -6.06 -19.26
C THR A 174 -7.23 -4.95 -18.49
N LEU A 175 -6.64 -5.31 -17.35
CA LEU A 175 -5.81 -4.43 -16.53
C LEU A 175 -4.33 -4.69 -16.80
N LEU A 176 -3.61 -3.61 -17.15
CA LEU A 176 -2.20 -3.66 -17.54
C LEU A 176 -1.22 -3.68 -16.35
N TRP A 177 -1.72 -3.43 -15.15
CA TRP A 177 -0.94 -3.32 -13.92
C TRP A 177 -0.81 -4.65 -13.20
N PRO A 178 0.26 -4.88 -12.42
CA PRO A 178 0.39 -6.07 -11.61
C PRO A 178 -0.74 -6.16 -10.57
N VAL A 179 -1.35 -7.33 -10.42
CA VAL A 179 -2.48 -7.56 -9.48
C VAL A 179 -2.13 -8.41 -8.27
N ASN A 180 -0.90 -8.93 -8.21
CA ASN A 180 -0.42 -9.80 -7.15
C ASN A 180 1.10 -9.63 -6.94
N ARG A 181 1.62 -10.25 -5.88
CA ARG A 181 3.04 -10.17 -5.49
C ARG A 181 3.98 -10.67 -6.59
N GLU A 182 3.61 -11.74 -7.28
CA GLU A 182 4.43 -12.33 -8.35
C GLU A 182 4.64 -11.32 -9.50
N GLN A 183 3.56 -10.75 -10.02
CA GLN A 183 3.63 -9.75 -11.09
C GLN A 183 4.34 -8.46 -10.62
N SER A 184 4.17 -8.05 -9.36
CA SER A 184 4.91 -6.91 -8.81
C SER A 184 6.41 -7.17 -8.76
N LEU A 185 6.85 -8.38 -8.40
CA LEU A 185 8.27 -8.75 -8.43
C LEU A 185 8.81 -8.81 -9.86
N GLN A 186 8.06 -9.37 -10.81
CA GLN A 186 8.43 -9.34 -12.23
C GLN A 186 8.61 -7.91 -12.75
N LEU A 187 7.74 -6.98 -12.35
CA LEU A 187 7.85 -5.58 -12.71
C LEU A 187 9.08 -4.91 -12.09
N LEU A 188 9.39 -5.23 -10.82
CA LEU A 188 10.61 -4.75 -10.15
C LEU A 188 11.86 -5.27 -10.86
N ASP A 189 11.93 -6.57 -11.12
CA ASP A 189 13.06 -7.20 -11.80
C ASP A 189 13.26 -6.61 -13.20
N PHE A 190 12.18 -6.41 -13.95
CA PHE A 190 12.22 -5.75 -15.25
C PHE A 190 12.77 -4.32 -15.15
N PHE A 191 12.28 -3.53 -14.19
CA PHE A 191 12.76 -2.16 -13.99
C PHE A 191 14.25 -2.14 -13.66
N VAL A 192 14.71 -2.97 -12.72
CA VAL A 192 16.12 -3.01 -12.31
C VAL A 192 17.03 -3.52 -13.43
N ALA A 193 16.58 -4.50 -14.21
CA ALA A 193 17.39 -5.08 -15.29
C ALA A 193 17.45 -4.21 -16.57
N THR A 194 16.50 -3.29 -16.75
CA THR A 194 16.33 -2.51 -17.99
C THR A 194 16.49 -1.00 -17.80
N ALA A 195 16.69 -0.54 -16.57
CA ALA A 195 16.98 0.86 -16.24
C ALA A 195 18.42 1.27 -16.60
#